data_AF-A0A7C8HK84-F1
#
_entry.id   AF-A0A7C8HK84-F1
#
_cell.length_a   1.000
_cell.length_b   1.000
_cell.length_c   1.000
_cell.angle_alpha   90.00
_cell.angle_beta   90.00
_cell.angle_gamma   90.00
#
_symmetry.space_group_name_H-M   'P 1'
#
loop_
_entity.id
_entity.type
_entity.pdbx_description
1 polymer ?
#
loop_
_entity_poly.entity_id
_entity_poly.type
_entity_poly.pdbx_seq_one_letter_code
_entity_poly.pdbx_strand_id
1 'polypeptide(L)'
;MAKPPGKPRDPTRPTRAKAAKPEVAPLAPHLVQLLNPALAPGFGEAPQADYDASSIHGLDEEDIEKYGLGEGFQAGGATSGNAAQNIGGVEATADSLAQLLRLGDPNIRDQKPWTPHRPERPAKSEGGVRFDLVSEYTPKGDQPAAIEELVKGIAAQECDQVLLGVTGSGKTFTMASVIERVQRPA
;
A
#
# COMPACT_ATOMS: atom_id res chain seq x y z
N MET A 1 -17.08 45.30 -48.01
CA MET A 1 -18.40 44.77 -47.57
C MET A 1 -18.18 44.02 -46.26
N ALA A 2 -18.60 44.61 -45.13
CA ALA A 2 -18.38 44.04 -43.80
C ALA A 2 -19.41 42.93 -43.52
N LYS A 3 -18.93 41.76 -43.06
CA LYS A 3 -19.76 40.61 -42.68
C LYS A 3 -20.54 40.98 -41.40
N PRO A 4 -21.86 40.78 -41.33
CA PRO A 4 -22.64 41.18 -40.16
C PRO A 4 -22.28 40.31 -38.94
N PRO A 5 -22.35 40.87 -37.71
CA PRO A 5 -21.99 40.14 -36.50
C PRO A 5 -22.99 39.00 -36.23
N GLY A 6 -22.46 37.83 -35.84
CA GLY A 6 -23.24 36.65 -35.52
C GLY A 6 -24.13 36.84 -34.29
N LYS A 7 -25.32 36.22 -34.29
CA LYS A 7 -26.28 36.30 -33.18
C LYS A 7 -25.68 35.80 -31.86
N PRO A 8 -26.00 36.45 -30.72
CA PRO A 8 -25.52 36.04 -29.40
C PRO A 8 -26.10 34.67 -29.01
N ARG A 9 -25.29 33.84 -28.34
CA ARG A 9 -25.71 32.53 -27.86
C ARG A 9 -26.62 32.67 -26.64
N ASP A 10 -27.75 31.98 -26.67
CA ASP A 10 -28.70 31.90 -25.58
C ASP A 10 -28.07 31.20 -24.35
N PRO A 11 -28.00 31.85 -23.18
CA PRO A 11 -27.40 31.29 -21.97
C PRO A 11 -28.17 30.09 -21.40
N THR A 12 -29.40 29.86 -21.84
CA THR A 12 -30.24 28.74 -21.36
C THR A 12 -30.04 27.44 -22.13
N ARG A 13 -29.22 27.44 -23.19
CA ARG A 13 -28.98 26.23 -23.98
C ARG A 13 -28.02 25.29 -23.22
N PRO A 14 -28.49 24.11 -22.74
CA PRO A 14 -27.62 23.20 -22.01
C PRO A 14 -26.49 22.70 -22.91
N THR A 15 -25.26 22.75 -22.40
CA THR A 15 -24.10 22.16 -23.07
C THR A 15 -24.28 20.65 -23.13
N ARG A 16 -24.15 20.06 -24.32
CA ARG A 16 -24.18 18.60 -24.50
C ARG A 16 -22.91 17.99 -23.89
N ALA A 17 -22.91 17.78 -22.58
CA ALA A 17 -21.88 17.02 -21.88
C ALA A 17 -21.93 15.56 -22.37
N LYS A 18 -20.79 15.02 -22.79
CA LYS A 18 -20.64 13.62 -23.23
C LYS A 18 -20.44 12.63 -22.07
N ALA A 19 -20.48 13.09 -20.83
CA ALA A 19 -20.35 12.26 -19.64
C ALA A 19 -21.65 12.29 -18.85
N ALA A 20 -22.54 11.32 -19.12
CA ALA A 20 -23.66 11.02 -18.24
C ALA A 20 -23.20 9.95 -17.23
N LYS A 21 -23.54 10.10 -15.95
CA LYS A 21 -23.36 9.02 -14.97
C LYS A 21 -24.26 7.87 -15.40
N PRO A 22 -23.73 6.65 -15.64
CA PRO A 22 -24.57 5.53 -16.01
C PRO A 22 -25.58 5.27 -14.88
N GLU A 23 -26.84 4.99 -15.24
CA GLU A 23 -27.85 4.59 -14.26
C GLU A 23 -27.42 3.28 -13.60
N VAL A 24 -27.18 3.34 -12.29
CA VAL A 24 -26.79 2.17 -11.49
C VAL A 24 -28.07 1.43 -11.13
N ALA A 25 -28.24 0.23 -11.66
CA ALA A 25 -29.36 -0.64 -11.27
C ALA A 25 -29.29 -0.92 -9.76
N PRO A 26 -30.43 -0.90 -9.04
CA PRO A 26 -30.43 -1.23 -7.62
C PRO A 26 -29.91 -2.65 -7.41
N LEU A 27 -28.93 -2.81 -6.52
CA LEU A 27 -28.32 -4.10 -6.21
C LEU A 27 -29.38 -5.05 -5.63
N ALA A 28 -29.33 -6.32 -6.03
CA ALA A 28 -30.19 -7.34 -5.48
C ALA A 28 -29.97 -7.45 -3.95
N PRO A 29 -31.03 -7.72 -3.15
CA PRO A 29 -30.96 -7.66 -1.69
C PRO A 29 -29.89 -8.57 -1.06
N HIS A 30 -29.60 -9.72 -1.69
CA HIS A 30 -28.52 -10.61 -1.23
C HIS A 30 -27.11 -10.03 -1.43
N LEU A 31 -26.89 -9.25 -2.50
CA LEU A 31 -25.62 -8.56 -2.73
C LEU A 31 -25.41 -7.44 -1.71
N VAL A 32 -26.47 -6.74 -1.34
CA VAL A 32 -26.43 -5.70 -0.31
C VAL A 32 -26.01 -6.28 1.06
N GLN A 33 -26.47 -7.49 1.39
CA GLN A 33 -26.06 -8.20 2.61
C GLN A 33 -24.59 -8.62 2.60
N LEU A 34 -24.08 -9.10 1.46
CA LEU A 34 -22.66 -9.48 1.32
C LEU A 34 -21.71 -8.28 1.36
N LEU A 35 -22.12 -7.16 0.77
CA LEU A 35 -21.31 -5.95 0.69
C LEU A 35 -21.32 -5.13 1.99
N ASN A 36 -22.39 -5.22 2.80
CA ASN A 36 -22.52 -4.52 4.07
C ASN A 36 -22.76 -5.49 5.23
N PRO A 37 -21.76 -6.31 5.61
CA PRO A 37 -21.90 -7.33 6.64
C PRO A 37 -22.27 -6.77 8.03
N ALA A 38 -21.99 -5.49 8.29
CA ALA A 38 -22.35 -4.82 9.55
C ALA A 38 -23.86 -4.57 9.74
N LEU A 39 -24.66 -4.68 8.68
CA LEU A 39 -26.13 -4.55 8.73
C LEU A 39 -26.84 -5.91 8.87
N ALA A 40 -26.10 -7.02 8.84
CA ALA A 40 -26.66 -8.36 9.01
C ALA A 40 -26.96 -8.63 10.50
N PRO A 41 -28.18 -9.03 10.88
CA PRO A 41 -28.48 -9.45 12.24
C PRO A 41 -27.89 -10.85 12.46
N GLY A 42 -26.70 -10.93 13.08
CA GLY A 42 -26.17 -12.22 13.53
C GLY A 42 -24.65 -12.30 13.59
N PHE A 43 -24.05 -11.73 14.63
CA PHE A 43 -22.80 -12.25 15.19
C PHE A 43 -23.13 -12.92 16.54
N GLY A 44 -23.90 -14.00 16.47
CA GLY A 44 -24.03 -14.94 17.58
C GLY A 44 -23.07 -16.09 17.31
N GLU A 45 -22.19 -16.38 18.27
CA GLU A 45 -21.33 -17.55 18.24
C GLU A 45 -22.23 -18.79 18.15
N ALA A 46 -22.17 -19.52 17.03
CA ALA A 46 -22.82 -20.83 16.97
C ALA A 46 -22.09 -21.74 17.95
N PRO A 47 -22.79 -22.49 18.83
CA PRO A 47 -22.12 -23.48 19.64
C PRO A 47 -21.39 -24.43 18.70
N GLN A 48 -20.09 -24.65 18.94
CA GLN A 48 -19.32 -25.69 18.25
C GLN A 48 -20.04 -27.03 18.46
N ALA A 49 -20.87 -27.41 17.50
CA ALA A 49 -21.36 -28.77 17.39
C ALA A 49 -20.20 -29.60 16.83
N ASP A 50 -19.90 -30.71 17.50
CA ASP A 50 -19.00 -31.78 17.07
C ASP A 50 -17.50 -31.65 17.41
N TYR A 51 -17.13 -31.14 18.60
CA TYR A 51 -15.81 -31.45 19.18
C TYR A 51 -15.92 -32.64 20.14
N ASP A 52 -15.37 -33.79 19.75
CA ASP A 52 -15.18 -34.96 20.61
C ASP A 52 -13.72 -35.02 21.08
N ALA A 53 -13.51 -35.11 22.39
CA ALA A 53 -12.18 -35.13 23.02
C ALA A 53 -11.60 -36.54 23.12
N SER A 54 -12.07 -37.47 22.28
CA SER A 54 -11.51 -38.82 22.22
C SER A 54 -10.12 -38.80 21.55
N SER A 55 -9.25 -39.69 22.02
CA SER A 55 -7.89 -39.85 21.50
C SER A 55 -7.92 -40.17 20.00
N ILE A 56 -7.18 -39.41 19.20
CA ILE A 56 -7.02 -39.69 17.77
C ILE A 56 -6.35 -41.05 17.62
N HIS A 57 -7.16 -42.06 17.27
CA HIS A 57 -6.67 -43.37 16.86
C HIS A 57 -6.46 -43.34 15.34
N GLY A 58 -5.31 -42.83 14.89
CA GLY A 58 -5.03 -42.74 13.46
C GLY A 58 -3.70 -42.10 13.07
N LEU A 59 -2.72 -42.03 13.99
CA LEU A 59 -1.36 -41.71 13.58
C LEU A 59 -0.66 -43.02 13.24
N ASP A 60 -0.37 -43.19 11.96
CA ASP A 60 0.40 -44.32 11.46
C ASP A 60 1.87 -44.16 11.90
N GLU A 61 2.56 -45.29 12.07
CA GLU A 61 3.92 -45.34 12.63
C GLU A 61 4.92 -44.51 11.81
N GLU A 62 4.66 -44.34 10.50
CA GLU A 62 5.42 -43.48 9.59
C GLU A 62 5.32 -41.98 9.92
N ASP A 63 4.14 -41.50 10.36
CA ASP A 63 3.95 -40.10 10.73
C ASP A 63 4.63 -39.79 12.06
N ILE A 64 4.68 -40.77 12.97
CA ILE A 64 5.35 -40.64 14.26
C ILE A 64 6.87 -40.45 14.08
N GLU A 65 7.48 -41.18 13.15
CA GLU A 65 8.90 -41.00 12.79
C GLU A 65 9.15 -39.69 12.04
N LYS A 66 8.31 -39.36 11.06
CA LYS A 66 8.45 -38.15 10.23
C LYS A 66 8.48 -36.87 11.05
N TYR A 67 7.67 -36.81 12.10
CA TYR A 67 7.59 -35.66 13.00
C TYR A 67 8.40 -35.82 14.29
N GLY A 68 9.18 -36.91 14.42
CA GLY A 68 10.08 -37.13 15.55
C GLY A 68 9.39 -37.28 16.91
N LEU A 69 8.17 -37.82 16.92
CA LEU A 69 7.31 -37.93 18.10
C LEU A 69 7.56 -39.21 18.92
N GLY A 70 8.45 -40.10 18.45
CA GLY A 70 8.63 -41.46 18.98
C GLY A 70 9.66 -41.64 20.10
N GLU A 71 10.71 -40.81 20.22
CA GLU A 71 11.79 -41.08 21.20
C GLU A 71 12.29 -39.83 21.95
N GLY A 72 12.08 -39.83 23.28
CA GLY A 72 13.08 -39.37 24.24
C GLY A 72 13.09 -37.92 24.71
N PHE A 73 12.22 -37.56 25.67
CA PHE A 73 12.58 -36.58 26.71
C PHE A 73 12.91 -37.32 28.00
N GLN A 74 14.19 -37.68 28.20
CA GLN A 74 14.68 -38.22 29.47
C GLN A 74 14.87 -37.07 30.47
N ALA A 75 13.83 -36.77 31.24
CA ALA A 75 14.00 -36.09 32.52
C ALA A 75 14.35 -37.14 33.58
N GLY A 76 15.57 -37.06 34.12
CA GLY A 76 16.09 -38.02 35.08
C GLY A 76 15.27 -38.10 36.38
N GLY A 77 15.00 -39.33 36.80
CA GLY A 77 14.88 -39.71 38.20
C GLY A 77 13.47 -39.62 38.83
N ALA A 78 12.65 -40.65 38.65
CA ALA A 78 11.99 -41.35 39.76
C ALA A 78 11.30 -42.63 39.26
N THR A 79 11.47 -43.66 40.07
CA THR A 79 11.01 -45.05 39.97
C THR A 79 9.52 -45.27 39.69
N SER A 80 9.29 -46.34 38.93
CA SER A 80 8.22 -47.34 39.11
C SER A 80 6.77 -46.90 38.90
N GLY A 81 6.20 -47.35 37.78
CA GLY A 81 4.76 -47.57 37.65
C GLY A 81 4.23 -47.18 36.29
N ASN A 82 3.68 -48.17 35.58
CA ASN A 82 2.83 -48.04 34.40
C ASN A 82 2.09 -46.70 34.28
N ALA A 83 2.40 -45.93 33.25
CA ALA A 83 1.53 -44.86 32.75
C ALA A 83 1.88 -44.53 31.29
N ALA A 84 1.79 -45.53 30.41
CA ALA A 84 1.49 -45.28 29.01
C ALA A 84 0.01 -44.89 28.91
N GLN A 85 -0.39 -43.71 29.42
CA GLN A 85 -1.79 -43.26 29.35
C GLN A 85 -1.90 -41.74 29.25
N ASN A 86 -2.45 -41.29 28.12
CA ASN A 86 -3.25 -40.08 27.95
C ASN A 86 -2.67 -38.79 28.54
N ILE A 87 -1.67 -38.21 27.87
CA ILE A 87 -1.46 -36.76 27.96
C ILE A 87 -2.61 -36.13 27.20
N GLY A 88 -3.59 -35.57 27.92
CA GLY A 88 -4.72 -34.89 27.30
C GLY A 88 -4.22 -33.82 26.34
N GLY A 89 -4.71 -33.80 25.10
CA GLY A 89 -4.25 -32.86 24.07
C GLY A 89 -4.31 -31.39 24.51
N VAL A 90 -5.20 -31.07 25.45
CA VAL A 90 -5.30 -29.74 26.08
C VAL A 90 -4.06 -29.39 26.91
N GLU A 91 -3.52 -30.32 27.68
CA GLU A 91 -2.35 -30.11 28.54
C GLU A 91 -1.08 -29.96 27.68
N ALA A 92 -0.92 -30.82 26.66
CA ALA A 92 0.18 -30.69 25.69
C ALA A 92 0.14 -29.35 24.92
N THR A 93 -1.06 -28.87 24.59
CA THR A 93 -1.24 -27.57 23.92
C THR A 93 -0.94 -26.41 24.86
N ALA A 94 -1.36 -26.49 26.12
CA ALA A 94 -1.08 -25.49 27.13
C ALA A 94 0.43 -25.36 27.42
N ASP A 95 1.13 -26.49 27.52
CA ASP A 95 2.58 -26.52 27.72
C ASP A 95 3.34 -25.97 26.51
N SER A 96 2.94 -26.35 25.29
CA SER A 96 3.51 -25.79 24.06
C SER A 96 3.32 -24.28 23.97
N LEU A 97 2.11 -23.78 24.26
CA LEU A 97 1.84 -22.34 24.28
C LEU A 97 2.64 -21.62 25.37
N ALA A 98 2.75 -22.21 26.57
CA ALA A 98 3.56 -21.65 27.65
C ALA A 98 5.05 -21.56 27.25
N GLN A 99 5.56 -22.54 26.52
CA GLN A 99 6.92 -22.51 25.98
C GLN A 99 7.09 -21.42 24.92
N LEU A 100 6.15 -21.27 23.97
CA LEU A 100 6.19 -20.21 22.96
C LEU A 100 6.14 -18.81 23.57
N LEU A 101 5.32 -18.61 24.61
CA LEU A 101 5.21 -17.33 25.30
C LEU A 101 6.47 -17.00 26.12
N ARG A 102 7.09 -17.99 26.76
CA ARG A 102 8.30 -17.80 27.58
C ARG A 102 9.57 -17.69 26.76
N LEU A 103 9.72 -18.54 25.75
CA LEU A 103 10.96 -18.73 25.01
C LEU A 103 10.91 -18.15 23.59
N GLY A 104 9.76 -17.64 23.16
CA GLY A 104 9.51 -17.18 21.80
C GLY A 104 9.37 -18.34 20.81
N ASP A 105 8.87 -18.01 19.60
CA ASP A 105 8.82 -18.97 18.49
C ASP A 105 10.24 -19.40 18.10
N PRO A 106 10.58 -20.70 18.19
CA PRO A 106 11.89 -21.21 17.81
C PRO A 106 12.23 -20.92 16.34
N ASN A 107 11.22 -20.78 15.48
CA ASN A 107 11.44 -20.48 14.07
C ASN A 107 11.86 -19.03 13.83
N ILE A 108 11.61 -18.11 14.75
CA ILE A 108 11.86 -16.67 14.53
C ILE A 108 13.07 -16.20 15.35
N ARG A 109 13.22 -16.69 16.57
CA ARG A 109 14.23 -16.19 17.52
C ARG A 109 15.68 -16.44 17.08
N ASP A 110 15.93 -17.56 16.38
CA ASP A 110 17.28 -17.97 15.95
C ASP A 110 17.56 -17.55 14.49
N GLN A 111 16.57 -16.97 13.80
CA GLN A 111 16.73 -16.45 12.45
C GLN A 111 17.26 -15.02 12.45
N LYS A 112 18.13 -14.71 11.49
CA LYS A 112 18.60 -13.34 11.27
C LYS A 112 17.40 -12.45 10.95
N PRO A 113 17.21 -11.31 11.67
CA PRO A 113 16.15 -10.37 11.35
C PRO A 113 16.25 -9.95 9.89
N TRP A 114 15.15 -10.05 9.17
CA TRP A 114 15.10 -9.59 7.79
C TRP A 114 15.55 -8.13 7.73
N THR A 115 16.62 -7.87 6.98
CA THR A 115 17.16 -6.53 6.81
C THR A 115 16.93 -6.12 5.35
N PRO A 116 16.17 -5.04 5.08
CA PRO A 116 15.99 -4.57 3.72
C PRO A 116 17.34 -4.24 3.09
N HIS A 117 17.58 -4.70 1.86
CA HIS A 117 18.76 -4.31 1.09
C HIS A 117 18.70 -2.81 0.80
N ARG A 118 19.53 -2.02 1.49
CA ARG A 118 19.70 -0.58 1.27
C ARG A 118 21.12 -0.35 0.71
N PRO A 119 21.30 -0.29 -0.61
CA PRO A 119 22.59 0.07 -1.18
C PRO A 119 22.94 1.52 -0.80
N GLU A 120 24.23 1.85 -0.79
CA GLU A 120 24.67 3.22 -0.60
C GLU A 120 24.15 4.08 -1.75
N ARG A 121 23.52 5.22 -1.41
CA ARG A 121 23.05 6.16 -2.42
C ARG A 121 24.28 6.68 -3.17
N PRO A 122 24.30 6.65 -4.51
CA PRO A 122 25.41 7.24 -5.26
C PRO A 122 25.58 8.71 -4.86
N ALA A 123 26.83 9.18 -4.88
CA ALA A 123 27.12 10.59 -4.66
C ALA A 123 26.26 11.42 -5.61
N LYS A 124 25.69 12.53 -5.10
CA LYS A 124 24.92 13.46 -5.93
C LYS A 124 25.82 13.83 -7.11
N SER A 125 25.32 13.62 -8.32
CA SER A 125 26.02 14.06 -9.53
C SER A 125 26.13 15.57 -9.46
N GLU A 126 27.29 16.06 -9.02
CA GLU A 126 27.62 17.47 -9.16
C GLU A 126 27.61 17.75 -10.67
N GLY A 127 26.73 18.67 -11.06
CA GLY A 127 26.35 18.89 -12.45
C GLY A 127 27.53 19.14 -13.38
N GLY A 128 27.28 18.95 -14.66
CA GLY A 128 28.26 19.22 -15.72
C GLY A 128 27.61 19.33 -17.09
N VAL A 129 26.46 18.69 -17.27
CA VAL A 129 25.61 18.87 -18.45
C VAL A 129 24.70 20.06 -18.20
N ARG A 130 24.80 21.07 -19.07
CA ARG A 130 23.86 22.19 -19.09
C ARG A 130 22.52 21.74 -19.65
N PHE A 131 21.43 22.20 -19.05
CA PHE A 131 20.11 22.08 -19.64
C PHE A 131 20.04 22.98 -20.87
N ASP A 132 19.55 22.44 -21.99
CA ASP A 132 19.30 23.14 -23.25
C ASP A 132 17.85 22.88 -23.66
N LEU A 133 17.04 23.95 -23.74
CA LEU A 133 15.62 23.84 -24.03
C LEU A 133 15.40 23.80 -25.55
N VAL A 134 15.23 22.59 -26.08
CA VAL A 134 14.84 22.42 -27.48
C VAL A 134 13.33 22.59 -27.64
N SER A 135 12.92 23.69 -28.27
CA SER A 135 11.51 23.96 -28.57
C SER A 135 11.33 24.80 -29.83
N GLU A 136 10.27 24.55 -30.59
CA GLU A 136 9.83 25.42 -31.70
C GLU A 136 9.09 26.68 -31.21
N TYR A 137 8.74 26.72 -29.92
CA TYR A 137 7.94 27.77 -29.33
C TYR A 137 8.80 28.78 -28.57
N THR A 138 8.40 30.04 -28.64
CA THR A 138 8.96 31.12 -27.83
C THR A 138 7.98 31.54 -26.73
N PRO A 139 8.47 32.03 -25.58
CA PRO A 139 7.60 32.53 -24.51
C PRO A 139 6.71 33.67 -25.03
N LYS A 140 5.40 33.57 -24.77
CA LYS A 140 4.39 34.56 -25.23
C LYS A 140 3.38 34.86 -24.14
N GLY A 141 2.69 36.00 -24.28
CA GLY A 141 1.71 36.48 -23.30
C GLY A 141 2.40 36.80 -21.97
N ASP A 142 1.86 36.30 -20.87
CA ASP A 142 2.40 36.54 -19.51
C ASP A 142 3.56 35.62 -19.13
N GLN A 143 3.92 34.66 -19.99
CA GLN A 143 5.00 33.71 -19.71
C GLN A 143 6.37 34.38 -19.48
N PRO A 144 6.83 35.36 -20.29
CA PRO A 144 8.13 35.99 -20.07
C PRO A 144 8.27 36.61 -18.68
N ALA A 145 7.24 37.33 -18.23
CA ALA A 145 7.20 37.95 -16.91
C ALA A 145 7.23 36.90 -15.79
N ALA A 146 6.42 35.84 -15.91
CA ALA A 146 6.40 34.75 -14.92
C ALA A 146 7.76 34.02 -14.82
N ILE A 147 8.45 33.81 -15.95
CA ILE A 147 9.78 33.18 -15.94
C ILE A 147 10.80 34.10 -15.25
N GLU A 148 10.78 35.41 -15.53
CA GLU A 148 11.68 36.38 -14.88
C GLU A 148 11.46 36.45 -13.37
N GLU A 149 10.21 36.48 -12.92
CA GLU A 149 9.85 36.51 -11.50
C GLU A 149 10.35 35.25 -10.77
N LEU A 150 10.08 34.07 -11.33
CA LEU A 150 10.51 32.80 -10.73
C LEU A 150 12.04 32.66 -10.70
N VAL A 151 12.73 33.05 -11.77
CA VAL A 151 14.20 33.04 -11.80
C VAL A 151 14.76 33.99 -10.74
N LYS A 152 14.15 35.17 -10.56
CA LYS A 152 14.55 36.14 -9.54
C LYS A 152 14.33 35.60 -8.13
N GLY A 153 13.19 34.98 -7.84
CA GLY A 153 12.91 34.37 -6.54
C GLY A 153 13.91 33.26 -6.21
N ILE A 154 14.26 32.42 -7.20
CA ILE A 154 15.27 31.38 -7.03
C ILE A 154 16.66 31.98 -6.77
N ALA A 155 17.02 33.04 -7.48
CA ALA A 155 18.28 33.75 -7.25
C ALA A 155 18.33 34.39 -5.85
N ALA A 156 17.18 34.85 -5.34
CA ALA A 156 17.02 35.35 -3.97
C ALA A 156 16.97 34.25 -2.89
N GLN A 157 17.11 32.97 -3.27
CA GLN A 157 17.01 31.80 -2.37
C GLN A 157 15.65 31.70 -1.65
N GLU A 158 14.57 32.15 -2.30
CA GLU A 158 13.23 31.90 -1.81
C GLU A 158 12.94 30.39 -1.85
N CYS A 159 12.47 29.85 -0.72
CA CYS A 159 12.20 28.42 -0.58
C CYS A 159 10.90 28.00 -1.28
N ASP A 160 9.88 28.86 -1.23
CA ASP A 160 8.52 28.56 -1.70
C ASP A 160 8.06 29.60 -2.72
N GLN A 161 7.69 29.13 -3.92
CA GLN A 161 7.17 29.96 -5.01
C GLN A 161 6.03 29.22 -5.72
N VAL A 162 4.99 29.96 -6.15
CA VAL A 162 3.79 29.38 -6.78
C VAL A 162 3.57 29.98 -8.16
N LEU A 163 3.60 29.14 -9.19
CA LEU A 163 3.21 29.53 -10.55
C LEU A 163 1.69 29.38 -10.73
N LEU A 164 0.95 30.48 -10.56
CA LEU A 164 -0.48 30.52 -10.83
C LEU A 164 -0.73 30.64 -12.34
N GLY A 165 -1.39 29.64 -12.93
CA GLY A 165 -1.73 29.68 -14.35
C GLY A 165 -2.97 28.88 -14.69
N VAL A 166 -3.79 29.39 -15.61
CA VAL A 166 -4.99 28.71 -16.13
C VAL A 166 -4.63 27.46 -16.92
N THR A 167 -5.61 26.59 -17.18
CA THR A 167 -5.40 25.38 -18.01
C THR A 167 -5.07 25.78 -19.45
N GLY A 168 -4.03 25.16 -20.04
CA GLY A 168 -3.60 25.44 -21.42
C GLY A 168 -2.68 26.65 -21.59
N SER A 169 -2.31 27.38 -20.53
CA SER A 169 -1.41 28.54 -20.61
C SER A 169 0.07 28.21 -20.86
N GLY A 170 0.44 26.94 -20.95
CA GLY A 170 1.82 26.52 -21.18
C GLY A 170 2.72 26.48 -19.93
N LYS A 171 2.16 26.24 -18.72
CA LYS A 171 2.93 26.15 -17.47
C LYS A 171 4.17 25.24 -17.54
N THR A 172 4.09 24.13 -18.27
CA THR A 172 5.23 23.21 -18.48
C THR A 172 6.36 23.89 -19.24
N PHE A 173 6.04 24.65 -20.29
CA PHE A 173 7.04 25.38 -21.06
C PHE A 173 7.65 26.50 -20.21
N THR A 174 6.83 27.24 -19.46
CA THR A 174 7.31 28.24 -18.48
C THR A 174 8.33 27.63 -17.52
N MET A 175 8.02 26.48 -16.91
CA MET A 175 8.94 25.83 -15.97
C MET A 175 10.20 25.29 -16.65
N ALA A 176 10.09 24.75 -17.86
CA ALA A 176 11.26 24.28 -18.61
C ALA A 176 12.24 25.43 -18.88
N SER A 177 11.74 26.61 -19.26
CA SER A 177 12.56 27.82 -19.43
C SER A 177 13.18 28.32 -18.12
N VAL A 178 12.49 28.18 -16.98
CA VAL A 178 13.08 28.48 -15.66
C VAL A 178 14.24 27.53 -15.35
N ILE A 179 14.04 26.22 -15.55
CA ILE A 179 15.06 25.18 -15.29
C ILE A 179 16.30 25.42 -16.15
N GLU A 180 16.10 25.71 -17.44
CA GLU A 180 17.18 26.07 -18.37
C GLU A 180 17.95 27.32 -17.90
N ARG A 181 17.28 28.36 -17.38
CA ARG A 181 17.98 29.56 -16.92
C ARG A 181 18.74 29.34 -15.62
N VAL A 182 18.19 28.53 -14.72
CA VAL A 182 18.70 28.35 -13.36
C VAL A 182 19.83 27.31 -13.28
N GLN A 183 19.83 26.31 -14.16
CA GLN A 183 20.89 25.29 -14.24
C GLN A 183 21.16 24.55 -12.91
N ARG A 184 20.12 24.39 -12.07
CA ARG A 184 20.23 23.69 -10.78
C ARG A 184 19.72 22.25 -10.93
N PRO A 185 20.53 21.23 -10.58
CA PRO A 185 20.05 19.86 -10.43
C PRO A 185 19.19 19.74 -9.16
N ALA A 186 18.35 18.70 -9.10
CA ALA A 186 17.53 18.36 -7.93
C ALA A 186 18.34 17.81 -6.75
#